data_AF-A0A940LGD7-F1
#
_entry.id   AF-A0A940LGD7-F1
#
_cell.length_a   1.000
_cell.length_b   1.000
_cell.length_c   1.000
_cell.angle_alpha   90.00
_cell.angle_beta   90.00
_cell.angle_gamma   90.00
#
_symmetry.space_group_name_H-M   'P 1'
#
loop_
_entity.id
_entity.type
_entity.pdbx_description
1 polymer ?
#
loop_
_entity_poly.entity_id
_entity_poly.type
_entity_poly.pdbx_seq_one_letter_code
_entity_poly.pdbx_strand_id
1 'polypeptide(L)'
;MNFHTRKDNLNLTLPFRTGGEKLLQYIWQFQYFNKSELQTTAAEKLQIIFPGNLNTNQGPDFTNAQIKIDTTTLVGSIELHLKASQWHEHGHSTDANYKNVILHVVFENDLTQSSVPVLELQSRISNFLLDRYSALMNASSFIPCATAVSEVKEITWLSWKERLLAERLTRKSSVVFKFLEENNAHWEETFWWMLARNFGMKVNSEAFEAMARTISVTT
;
A
#
# COMPACT_ATOMS: atom_id res chain seq x y z
N MET A 1 -1.34 -8.31 -55.48
CA MET A 1 -0.64 -7.97 -54.21
C MET A 1 -1.69 -7.84 -53.13
N ASN A 2 -1.98 -8.93 -52.43
CA ASN A 2 -2.89 -8.93 -51.27
C ASN A 2 -2.02 -8.87 -50.01
N PHE A 3 -2.04 -7.73 -49.32
CA PHE A 3 -1.45 -7.60 -47.99
C PHE A 3 -2.46 -8.10 -46.96
N HIS A 4 -2.28 -9.34 -46.51
CA HIS A 4 -2.81 -9.82 -45.24
C HIS A 4 -2.12 -9.03 -44.12
N THR A 5 -2.86 -8.17 -43.41
CA THR A 5 -2.44 -7.65 -42.11
C THR A 5 -2.51 -8.78 -41.09
N ARG A 6 -1.34 -9.33 -40.77
CA ARG A 6 -1.13 -10.21 -39.62
C ARG A 6 -1.50 -9.41 -38.36
N LYS A 7 -2.51 -9.87 -37.62
CA LYS A 7 -2.70 -9.46 -36.23
C LYS A 7 -1.53 -10.03 -35.45
N ASP A 8 -0.55 -9.19 -35.13
CA ASP A 8 0.51 -9.56 -34.22
C ASP A 8 -0.10 -9.70 -32.82
N ASN A 9 -0.21 -10.96 -32.38
CA ASN A 9 -0.49 -11.33 -31.00
C ASN A 9 0.64 -10.80 -30.11
N LEU A 10 0.52 -9.55 -29.67
CA LEU A 10 1.22 -9.06 -28.50
C LEU A 10 0.81 -9.95 -27.32
N ASN A 11 1.77 -10.72 -26.81
CA ASN A 11 1.62 -11.54 -25.62
C ASN A 11 1.22 -10.66 -24.42
N LEU A 12 -0.09 -10.46 -24.23
CA LEU A 12 -0.77 -9.73 -23.16
C LEU A 12 -0.59 -10.37 -21.76
N THR A 13 0.34 -11.30 -21.59
CA THR A 13 0.48 -12.15 -20.40
C THR A 13 1.80 -11.96 -19.65
N LEU A 14 2.66 -11.01 -20.04
CA LEU A 14 4.02 -10.92 -19.48
C LEU A 14 4.12 -10.30 -18.07
N PRO A 15 3.40 -9.23 -17.67
CA PRO A 15 3.66 -8.60 -16.37
C PRO A 15 3.11 -9.39 -15.16
N PHE A 16 2.24 -10.37 -15.37
CA PHE A 16 1.46 -11.02 -14.30
C PHE A 16 1.66 -12.53 -14.16
N ARG A 17 2.73 -13.11 -14.73
CA ARG A 17 2.95 -14.57 -14.75
C ARG A 17 3.06 -15.25 -13.38
N THR A 18 3.28 -14.48 -12.30
CA THR A 18 3.16 -14.96 -10.91
C THR A 18 2.93 -13.77 -9.98
N GLY A 19 1.92 -13.82 -9.10
CA GLY A 19 1.66 -12.74 -8.12
C GLY A 19 1.01 -11.48 -8.69
N GLY A 20 0.33 -11.57 -9.83
CA GLY A 20 -0.21 -10.39 -10.49
C GLY A 20 -1.32 -9.66 -9.73
N GLU A 21 -2.14 -10.39 -8.97
CA GLU A 21 -3.14 -9.79 -8.09
C GLU A 21 -2.48 -8.97 -6.98
N LYS A 22 -1.33 -9.37 -6.45
CA LYS A 22 -0.58 -8.54 -5.47
C LYS A 22 -0.11 -7.22 -6.06
N LEU A 23 0.34 -7.23 -7.32
CA LEU A 23 0.69 -5.98 -8.02
C LEU A 23 -0.56 -5.12 -8.25
N LEU A 24 -1.69 -5.72 -8.62
CA LEU A 24 -2.95 -5.01 -8.81
C LEU A 24 -3.46 -4.39 -7.49
N GLN A 25 -3.40 -5.13 -6.38
CA GLN A 25 -3.67 -4.65 -5.01
C GLN A 25 -2.77 -3.48 -4.65
N TYR A 26 -1.47 -3.55 -4.95
CA TYR A 26 -0.53 -2.45 -4.71
C TYR A 26 -0.88 -1.21 -5.54
N ILE A 27 -1.18 -1.38 -6.83
CA ILE A 27 -1.61 -0.31 -7.74
C ILE A 27 -2.90 0.33 -7.22
N TRP A 28 -3.85 -0.46 -6.73
CA TRP A 28 -5.07 0.03 -6.12
C TRP A 28 -4.80 0.78 -4.81
N GLN A 29 -4.08 0.17 -3.87
CA GLN A 29 -3.81 0.74 -2.54
C GLN A 29 -3.21 2.16 -2.63
N PHE A 30 -2.25 2.34 -3.53
CA PHE A 30 -1.55 3.61 -3.72
C PHE A 30 -2.09 4.44 -4.89
N GLN A 31 -3.14 3.96 -5.56
CA GLN A 31 -3.83 4.65 -6.64
C GLN A 31 -2.92 5.02 -7.82
N TYR A 32 -2.03 4.10 -8.22
CA TYR A 32 -1.05 4.28 -9.32
C TYR A 32 -1.65 4.02 -10.72
N PHE A 33 -2.73 4.72 -11.05
CA PHE A 33 -3.39 4.68 -12.36
C PHE A 33 -4.03 6.02 -12.69
N ASN A 34 -4.45 6.21 -13.94
CA ASN A 34 -5.14 7.43 -14.34
C ASN A 34 -6.56 7.47 -13.74
N LYS A 35 -6.74 8.35 -12.74
CA LYS A 35 -8.00 8.61 -12.04
C LYS A 35 -8.93 9.61 -12.72
N SER A 36 -8.52 10.15 -13.87
CA SER A 36 -9.35 11.10 -14.62
C SER A 36 -10.56 10.34 -15.18
N GLU A 37 -11.75 10.89 -14.94
CA GLU A 37 -13.01 10.39 -15.51
C GLU A 37 -13.18 8.87 -15.32
N LEU A 38 -13.02 8.41 -14.07
CA LEU A 38 -13.30 7.01 -13.75
C LEU A 38 -14.77 6.70 -14.01
N GLN A 39 -15.00 5.55 -14.63
CA GLN A 39 -16.32 5.02 -14.91
C GLN A 39 -16.30 3.51 -14.70
N THR A 40 -17.46 2.95 -14.37
CA THR A 40 -17.66 1.50 -14.40
C THR A 40 -17.68 1.01 -15.86
N THR A 41 -17.57 -0.29 -16.07
CA THR A 41 -17.74 -0.89 -17.42
C THR A 41 -19.16 -0.71 -17.96
N ALA A 42 -20.13 -0.35 -17.10
CA ALA A 42 -21.48 0.07 -17.45
C ALA A 42 -21.62 1.59 -17.72
N ALA A 43 -20.50 2.32 -17.80
CA ALA A 43 -20.41 3.77 -18.04
C ALA A 43 -21.00 4.66 -16.92
N GLU A 44 -21.17 4.14 -15.71
CA GLU A 44 -21.58 4.93 -14.55
C GLU A 44 -20.38 5.71 -14.01
N LYS A 45 -20.56 6.97 -13.61
CA LYS A 45 -19.44 7.78 -13.10
C LYS A 45 -18.96 7.23 -11.77
N LEU A 46 -17.66 6.97 -11.65
CA LEU A 46 -17.05 6.44 -10.44
C LEU A 46 -16.14 7.49 -9.79
N GLN A 47 -16.22 7.63 -8.48
CA GLN A 47 -15.26 8.38 -7.68
C GLN A 47 -14.80 7.53 -6.50
N ILE A 48 -13.49 7.45 -6.32
CA ILE A 48 -12.87 6.78 -5.17
C ILE A 48 -12.68 7.82 -4.09
N ILE A 49 -13.46 7.73 -3.00
CA ILE A 49 -13.35 8.62 -1.85
C ILE A 49 -12.28 8.06 -0.89
N PHE A 50 -12.33 6.75 -0.65
CA PHE A 50 -11.34 6.00 0.11
C PHE A 50 -11.20 4.59 -0.48
N PRO A 51 -10.00 4.14 -0.88
CA PRO A 51 -9.80 2.84 -1.54
C PRO A 51 -10.03 1.63 -0.63
N GLY A 52 -10.15 1.85 0.69
CA GLY A 52 -10.26 0.80 1.69
C GLY A 52 -8.93 0.46 2.36
N ASN A 53 -9.01 -0.35 3.41
CA ASN A 53 -7.86 -0.91 4.11
C ASN A 53 -7.55 -2.28 3.51
N LEU A 54 -6.28 -2.51 3.15
CA LEU A 54 -5.80 -3.81 2.68
C LEU A 54 -6.11 -4.88 3.72
N ASN A 55 -6.82 -5.92 3.30
CA ASN A 55 -7.11 -7.09 4.10
C ASN A 55 -6.05 -8.16 3.85
N THR A 56 -5.42 -8.66 4.92
CA THR A 56 -4.46 -9.77 4.85
C THR A 56 -5.04 -11.08 5.37
N ASN A 57 -6.34 -11.08 5.70
CA ASN A 57 -7.08 -12.23 6.20
C ASN A 57 -8.04 -12.75 5.12
N GLN A 58 -8.85 -13.75 5.46
CA GLN A 58 -9.91 -14.25 4.58
C GLN A 58 -10.93 -13.14 4.22
N GLY A 59 -11.49 -13.24 3.03
CA GLY A 59 -12.51 -12.33 2.51
C GLY A 59 -11.95 -11.39 1.46
N PRO A 60 -12.68 -10.31 1.12
CA PRO A 60 -12.28 -9.41 0.05
C PRO A 60 -10.93 -8.73 0.28
N ASP A 61 -10.27 -8.36 -0.80
CA ASP A 61 -8.93 -7.74 -0.76
C ASP A 61 -8.85 -6.44 0.05
N PHE A 62 -9.91 -5.61 0.00
CA PHE A 62 -9.98 -4.36 0.74
C PHE A 62 -11.30 -4.24 1.50
N THR A 63 -11.23 -3.70 2.72
CA THR A 63 -12.39 -3.49 3.59
C THR A 63 -12.59 -2.01 3.91
N ASN A 64 -13.83 -1.63 4.25
CA ASN A 64 -14.19 -0.25 4.63
C ASN A 64 -13.85 0.78 3.55
N ALA A 65 -13.92 0.40 2.28
CA ALA A 65 -13.81 1.33 1.16
C ALA A 65 -15.03 2.25 1.09
N GLN A 66 -14.83 3.43 0.53
CA GLN A 66 -15.89 4.39 0.24
C GLN A 66 -15.75 4.88 -1.19
N ILE A 67 -16.78 4.65 -1.99
CA ILE A 67 -16.82 5.07 -3.39
C ILE A 67 -18.15 5.78 -3.66
N LYS A 68 -18.21 6.52 -4.75
CA LYS A 68 -19.44 7.10 -5.27
C LYS A 68 -19.64 6.62 -6.70
N ILE A 69 -20.80 6.02 -6.96
CA ILE A 69 -21.26 5.63 -8.29
C ILE A 69 -22.45 6.54 -8.64
N ASP A 70 -22.28 7.34 -9.69
CA ASP A 70 -23.13 8.46 -10.05
C ASP A 70 -23.47 9.38 -8.86
N THR A 71 -24.66 9.21 -8.28
CA THR A 71 -25.13 10.02 -7.14
C THR A 71 -25.05 9.29 -5.80
N THR A 72 -24.84 7.98 -5.81
CA THR A 72 -24.91 7.12 -4.64
C THR A 72 -23.53 6.89 -4.04
N THR A 73 -23.37 7.20 -2.75
CA THR A 73 -22.17 6.84 -1.99
C THR A 73 -22.36 5.47 -1.34
N LEU A 74 -21.41 4.57 -1.60
CA LEU A 74 -21.40 3.21 -1.09
C LEU A 74 -20.24 3.04 -0.11
N VAL A 75 -20.46 2.25 0.93
CA VAL A 75 -19.44 1.84 1.91
C VAL A 75 -19.45 0.32 1.99
N GLY A 76 -18.28 -0.30 1.86
CA GLY A 76 -18.19 -1.75 1.78
C GLY A 76 -16.79 -2.24 1.42
N SER A 77 -16.72 -3.37 0.76
CA SER A 77 -15.47 -4.04 0.40
C SER A 77 -15.16 -3.90 -1.09
N ILE A 78 -13.90 -4.08 -1.46
CA ILE A 78 -13.45 -4.11 -2.86
C ILE A 78 -12.67 -5.39 -3.08
N GLU A 79 -12.98 -6.05 -4.19
CA GLU A 79 -12.28 -7.26 -4.65
C GLU A 79 -11.51 -6.97 -5.92
N LEU A 80 -10.32 -7.56 -6.06
CA LEU A 80 -9.46 -7.37 -7.21
C LEU A 80 -9.14 -8.70 -7.89
N HIS A 81 -9.23 -8.72 -9.22
CA HIS A 81 -8.81 -9.86 -10.01
C HIS A 81 -8.08 -9.41 -11.28
N LEU A 82 -7.31 -10.29 -11.91
CA LEU A 82 -6.75 -10.00 -13.23
C LEU A 82 -7.85 -9.96 -14.30
N LYS A 83 -8.85 -10.83 -14.16
CA LYS A 83 -9.99 -10.92 -15.07
C LYS A 83 -11.33 -10.87 -14.33
N ALA A 84 -12.35 -10.34 -14.99
CA ALA A 84 -13.70 -10.31 -14.43
C ALA A 84 -14.27 -11.72 -14.19
N SER A 85 -14.00 -12.66 -15.11
CA SER A 85 -14.41 -14.07 -15.01
C SER A 85 -13.96 -14.77 -13.71
N GLN A 86 -12.84 -14.36 -13.11
CA GLN A 86 -12.34 -14.93 -11.87
C GLN A 86 -13.30 -14.74 -10.68
N TRP A 87 -14.23 -13.77 -10.75
CA TRP A 87 -15.31 -13.63 -9.77
C TRP A 87 -16.14 -14.92 -9.63
N HIS A 88 -16.42 -15.58 -10.75
CA HIS A 88 -17.18 -16.82 -10.77
C HIS A 88 -16.29 -18.05 -10.52
N GLU A 89 -15.07 -18.05 -11.07
CA GLU A 89 -14.10 -19.14 -10.88
C GLU A 89 -13.75 -19.34 -9.39
N HIS A 90 -13.66 -18.25 -8.63
CA HIS A 90 -13.40 -18.30 -7.19
C HIS A 90 -14.66 -18.53 -6.34
N GLY A 91 -15.86 -18.56 -6.95
CA GLY A 91 -17.11 -18.83 -6.24
C GLY A 91 -17.65 -17.65 -5.41
N HIS A 92 -17.13 -16.44 -5.61
CA HIS A 92 -17.51 -15.25 -4.82
C HIS A 92 -18.99 -14.89 -4.96
N SER A 93 -19.62 -15.30 -6.06
CA SER A 93 -21.06 -15.10 -6.29
C SER A 93 -21.96 -15.77 -5.23
N THR A 94 -21.50 -16.87 -4.62
CA THR A 94 -22.27 -17.63 -3.62
C THR A 94 -21.70 -17.54 -2.21
N ASP A 95 -20.51 -16.97 -2.05
CA ASP A 95 -19.87 -16.79 -0.75
C ASP A 95 -20.44 -15.56 0.00
N ALA A 96 -20.92 -15.79 1.22
CA ALA A 96 -21.47 -14.75 2.07
C ALA A 96 -20.46 -13.66 2.44
N ASN A 97 -19.16 -13.96 2.45
CA ASN A 97 -18.09 -13.01 2.76
C ASN A 97 -17.95 -11.90 1.72
N TYR A 98 -18.42 -12.13 0.48
CA TYR A 98 -18.28 -11.20 -0.65
C TYR A 98 -19.56 -10.40 -0.94
N LYS A 99 -20.64 -10.63 -0.17
CA LYS A 99 -21.91 -9.90 -0.34
C LYS A 99 -21.81 -8.39 -0.13
N ASN A 100 -20.80 -7.94 0.61
CA ASN A 100 -20.56 -6.52 0.87
C ASN A 100 -19.56 -5.90 -0.12
N VAL A 101 -19.17 -6.60 -1.19
CA VAL A 101 -18.31 -6.03 -2.23
C VAL A 101 -19.14 -5.03 -3.04
N ILE A 102 -18.67 -3.78 -3.06
CA ILE A 102 -19.33 -2.65 -3.72
C ILE A 102 -18.70 -2.29 -5.06
N LEU A 103 -17.51 -2.83 -5.35
CA LEU A 103 -16.78 -2.64 -6.58
C LEU A 103 -15.86 -3.83 -6.81
N HIS A 104 -15.89 -4.38 -8.02
CA HIS A 104 -14.93 -5.36 -8.50
C HIS A 104 -13.93 -4.66 -9.42
N VAL A 105 -12.67 -4.57 -9.00
CA VAL A 105 -11.63 -3.90 -9.77
C VAL A 105 -10.84 -4.97 -10.52
N VAL A 106 -10.79 -4.85 -11.84
CA VAL A 106 -10.12 -5.84 -12.69
C VAL A 106 -9.01 -5.22 -13.50
N PHE A 107 -7.99 -6.01 -13.82
CA PHE A 107 -7.04 -5.59 -14.85
C PHE A 107 -7.76 -5.56 -16.20
N GLU A 108 -8.29 -6.69 -16.66
CA GLU A 108 -9.02 -6.86 -17.92
C GLU A 108 -10.47 -7.27 -17.65
N ASN A 109 -11.45 -6.60 -18.28
CA ASN A 109 -12.84 -7.03 -18.23
C ASN A 109 -13.17 -7.95 -19.41
N ASP A 110 -13.21 -9.26 -19.16
CA ASP A 110 -13.53 -10.30 -20.15
C ASP A 110 -15.00 -10.75 -20.11
N LEU A 111 -15.84 -10.09 -19.30
CA LEU A 111 -17.27 -10.36 -19.19
C LEU A 111 -18.12 -9.19 -19.71
N THR A 112 -19.27 -9.53 -20.29
CA THR A 112 -20.26 -8.55 -20.76
C THR A 112 -21.25 -8.13 -19.66
N GLN A 113 -21.43 -8.95 -18.63
CA GLN A 113 -22.32 -8.69 -17.51
C GLN A 113 -21.63 -9.08 -16.20
N SER A 114 -21.87 -8.28 -15.16
CA SER A 114 -21.40 -8.55 -13.81
C SER A 114 -22.51 -8.25 -12.81
N SER A 115 -22.49 -8.96 -11.69
CA SER A 115 -23.41 -8.76 -10.56
C SER A 115 -23.00 -7.59 -9.65
N VAL A 116 -21.77 -7.12 -9.79
CA VAL A 116 -21.17 -6.03 -9.02
C VAL A 116 -20.60 -5.02 -10.01
N PRO A 117 -20.66 -3.70 -9.74
CA PRO A 117 -20.01 -2.71 -10.59
C PRO A 117 -18.53 -3.04 -10.81
N VAL A 118 -18.07 -2.99 -12.07
CA VAL A 118 -16.69 -3.33 -12.45
C VAL A 118 -15.93 -2.08 -12.86
N LEU A 119 -14.71 -1.92 -12.34
CA LEU A 119 -13.74 -0.93 -12.84
C LEU A 119 -12.59 -1.67 -13.52
N GLU A 120 -12.38 -1.39 -14.80
CA GLU A 120 -11.24 -1.92 -15.57
C GLU A 120 -10.04 -0.97 -15.51
N LEU A 121 -8.84 -1.51 -15.24
CA LEU A 121 -7.61 -0.74 -15.09
C LEU A 121 -6.59 -0.91 -16.22
N GLN A 122 -6.72 -1.89 -17.12
CA GLN A 122 -5.71 -2.18 -18.16
C GLN A 122 -5.29 -0.96 -18.96
N SER A 123 -6.25 -0.16 -19.43
CA SER A 123 -6.00 1.08 -20.20
C SER A 123 -5.60 2.29 -19.36
N ARG A 124 -5.66 2.17 -18.03
CA ARG A 124 -5.42 3.26 -17.06
C ARG A 124 -4.07 3.16 -16.36
N ILE A 125 -3.37 2.04 -16.51
CA ILE A 125 -2.04 1.81 -15.94
C ILE A 125 -0.99 1.95 -17.04
N SER A 126 0.11 2.65 -16.73
CA SER A 126 1.24 2.75 -17.65
C SER A 126 1.95 1.40 -17.80
N ASN A 127 2.15 0.93 -19.03
CA ASN A 127 2.92 -0.29 -19.31
C ASN A 127 4.35 -0.21 -18.73
N PHE A 128 4.99 0.96 -18.81
CA PHE A 128 6.30 1.17 -18.21
C PHE A 128 6.29 0.95 -16.69
N LEU A 129 5.20 1.33 -16.02
CA LEU A 129 5.02 1.12 -14.59
C LEU A 129 4.82 -0.37 -14.28
N LEU A 130 4.01 -1.08 -15.06
CA LEU A 130 3.80 -2.52 -14.92
C LEU A 130 5.11 -3.30 -15.09
N ASP A 131 5.89 -3.00 -16.14
CA ASP A 131 7.16 -3.67 -16.41
C ASP A 131 8.16 -3.45 -15.26
N ARG A 132 8.27 -2.20 -14.78
CA ARG A 132 9.17 -1.86 -13.68
C ARG A 132 8.78 -2.55 -12.38
N TYR A 133 7.50 -2.53 -12.00
CA TYR A 133 7.05 -3.19 -10.79
C TYR A 133 7.16 -4.71 -10.90
N SER A 134 6.83 -5.30 -12.05
CA SER A 134 7.00 -6.73 -12.27
C SER A 134 8.47 -7.13 -12.14
N ALA A 135 9.40 -6.34 -12.69
CA ALA A 135 10.83 -6.58 -12.53
C ALA A 135 11.28 -6.51 -11.06
N LEU A 136 10.77 -5.54 -10.28
CA LEU A 136 11.08 -5.41 -8.85
C LEU A 136 10.50 -6.55 -8.01
N MET A 137 9.25 -6.95 -8.26
CA MET A 137 8.59 -8.01 -7.49
C MET A 137 9.17 -9.40 -7.77
N ASN A 138 9.72 -9.60 -8.97
CA ASN A 138 10.37 -10.85 -9.37
C ASN A 138 11.90 -10.85 -9.13
N ALA A 139 12.46 -9.76 -8.61
CA ALA A 139 13.89 -9.69 -8.30
C ALA A 139 14.24 -10.62 -7.12
N SER A 140 15.26 -11.45 -7.30
CA SER A 140 15.75 -12.38 -6.27
C SER A 140 16.72 -11.74 -5.27
N SER A 141 17.12 -10.50 -5.49
CA SER A 141 18.04 -9.78 -4.62
C SER A 141 17.39 -9.40 -3.29
N PHE A 142 18.19 -9.36 -2.22
CA PHE A 142 17.73 -8.93 -0.89
C PHE A 142 17.06 -7.55 -0.90
N ILE A 143 17.59 -6.62 -1.72
CA ILE A 143 16.95 -5.34 -2.03
C ILE A 143 16.65 -5.36 -3.54
N PRO A 144 15.38 -5.41 -3.96
CA PRO A 144 14.99 -5.48 -5.37
C PRO A 144 15.54 -4.36 -6.25
N CYS A 145 15.64 -3.14 -5.70
CA CYS A 145 16.13 -1.98 -6.42
C CYS A 145 17.63 -1.69 -6.20
N ALA A 146 18.41 -2.63 -5.64
CA ALA A 146 19.81 -2.40 -5.27
C ALA A 146 20.67 -1.89 -6.43
N THR A 147 20.43 -2.39 -7.65
CA THR A 147 21.17 -2.00 -8.85
C THR A 147 20.97 -0.53 -9.24
N ALA A 148 19.81 0.05 -8.91
CA ALA A 148 19.51 1.45 -9.18
C ALA A 148 20.23 2.42 -8.23
N VAL A 149 20.84 1.93 -7.15
CA VAL A 149 21.56 2.78 -6.18
C VAL A 149 22.74 3.49 -6.83
N SER A 150 23.40 2.85 -7.81
CA SER A 150 24.52 3.46 -8.53
C SER A 150 24.11 4.62 -9.44
N GLU A 151 22.82 4.75 -9.77
CA GLU A 151 22.28 5.87 -10.56
C GLU A 151 22.12 7.15 -9.72
N VAL A 152 22.13 7.03 -8.39
CA VAL A 152 22.00 8.16 -7.47
C VAL A 152 23.33 8.88 -7.34
N LYS A 153 23.34 10.18 -7.68
CA LYS A 153 24.53 11.02 -7.56
C LYS A 153 25.03 11.06 -6.11
N GLU A 154 26.35 11.07 -5.93
CA GLU A 154 26.98 11.09 -4.61
C GLU A 154 26.51 12.27 -3.74
N ILE A 155 26.36 13.45 -4.32
CA ILE A 155 25.86 14.64 -3.62
C ILE A 155 24.44 14.45 -3.06
N THR A 156 23.58 13.73 -3.80
CA THR A 156 22.23 13.39 -3.34
C THR A 156 22.31 12.44 -2.16
N TRP A 157 23.21 11.46 -2.21
CA TRP A 157 23.42 10.51 -1.11
C TRP A 157 23.92 11.21 0.16
N LEU A 158 24.87 12.14 0.03
CA LEU A 158 25.41 12.89 1.14
C LEU A 158 24.33 13.76 1.79
N SER A 159 23.66 14.60 0.99
CA SER A 159 22.58 15.46 1.48
C SER A 159 21.46 14.68 2.16
N TRP A 160 21.06 13.53 1.57
CA TRP A 160 20.01 12.70 2.15
C TRP A 160 20.42 12.11 3.51
N LYS A 161 21.64 11.58 3.63
CA LYS A 161 22.16 11.05 4.90
C LYS A 161 22.26 12.13 5.98
N GLU A 162 22.74 13.32 5.64
CA GLU A 162 22.81 14.45 6.58
C GLU A 162 21.42 14.83 7.08
N ARG A 163 20.45 14.92 6.16
CA ARG A 163 19.05 15.19 6.51
C ARG A 163 18.47 14.11 7.43
N LEU A 164 18.63 12.84 7.09
CA LEU A 164 18.17 11.72 7.90
C LEU A 164 18.82 11.69 9.29
N LEU A 165 20.11 12.01 9.38
CA LEU A 165 20.83 12.11 10.65
C LEU A 165 20.26 13.24 11.52
N ALA A 166 20.07 14.43 10.94
CA ALA A 166 19.51 15.59 11.62
C ALA A 166 18.07 15.33 12.11
N GLU A 167 17.22 14.74 11.26
CA GLU A 167 15.85 14.34 11.64
C GLU A 167 15.87 13.31 12.76
N ARG A 168 16.73 12.29 12.67
CA ARG A 168 16.86 11.26 13.70
C ARG A 168 17.36 11.85 15.02
N LEU A 169 18.34 12.75 14.98
CA LEU A 169 18.87 13.42 16.16
C LEU A 169 17.79 14.27 16.81
N THR A 170 17.08 15.09 16.04
CA THR A 170 15.98 15.95 16.51
C THR A 170 14.87 15.12 17.16
N ARG A 171 14.44 14.02 16.51
CA ARG A 171 13.42 13.12 17.05
C ARG A 171 13.88 12.42 18.33
N LYS A 172 15.17 12.09 18.45
CA LYS A 172 15.70 11.45 19.66
C LYS A 172 15.89 12.45 20.80
N SER A 173 16.41 13.64 20.50
CA SER A 173 16.66 14.69 21.50
C SER A 173 15.36 15.27 22.05
N SER A 174 14.29 15.36 21.24
CA SER A 174 12.98 15.84 21.71
C SER A 174 12.42 14.99 22.86
N VAL A 175 12.66 13.68 22.85
CA VAL A 175 12.27 12.79 23.97
C VAL A 175 13.05 13.13 25.24
N VAL A 176 14.35 13.41 25.11
CA VAL A 176 15.21 13.80 26.25
C VAL A 176 14.75 15.12 26.83
N PHE A 177 14.55 16.15 25.99
CA PHE A 177 14.11 17.46 26.44
C PHE A 177 12.72 17.42 27.07
N LYS A 178 11.81 16.58 26.55
CA LYS A 178 10.50 16.35 27.18
C LYS A 178 10.65 15.78 28.60
N PHE A 179 11.47 14.76 28.79
CA PHE A 179 11.68 14.18 30.12
C PHE A 179 12.34 15.15 31.09
N LEU A 180 13.31 15.91 30.59
CA LEU A 180 14.00 16.94 31.36
C LEU A 180 13.04 18.04 31.82
N GLU A 181 12.10 18.45 30.97
CA GLU A 181 11.06 19.41 31.34
C GLU A 181 10.10 18.82 32.39
N GLU A 182 9.64 17.58 32.18
CA GLU A 182 8.72 16.88 33.08
C GLU A 182 9.31 16.61 34.48
N ASN A 183 10.64 16.56 34.61
CA ASN A 183 11.33 16.23 35.86
C ASN A 183 12.05 17.42 36.51
N ASN A 184 11.73 18.64 36.09
CA ASN A 184 12.32 19.89 36.60
C ASN A 184 13.85 19.98 36.38
N ALA A 185 14.31 19.60 35.20
CA ALA A 185 15.70 19.65 34.77
C ALA A 185 16.68 18.74 35.53
N HIS A 186 16.21 17.59 36.02
CA HIS A 186 17.02 16.59 36.69
C HIS A 186 17.60 15.57 35.69
N TRP A 187 18.89 15.72 35.37
CA TRP A 187 19.53 14.92 34.31
C TRP A 187 19.67 13.43 34.64
N GLU A 188 19.96 13.08 35.89
CA GLU A 188 20.10 11.70 36.36
C GLU A 188 18.78 10.93 36.25
N GLU A 189 17.66 11.59 36.62
CA GLU A 189 16.32 11.04 36.44
C GLU A 189 15.96 10.88 34.95
N THR A 190 16.27 11.88 34.12
CA THR A 190 16.05 11.78 32.68
C THR A 190 16.84 10.58 32.10
N PHE A 191 18.10 10.42 32.51
CA PHE A 191 18.92 9.30 32.10
C PHE A 191 18.34 7.97 32.55
N TRP A 192 17.90 7.87 33.81
CA TRP A 192 17.26 6.67 34.36
C TRP A 192 16.01 6.28 33.57
N TRP A 193 15.11 7.23 33.30
CA TRP A 193 13.90 6.97 32.52
C TRP A 193 14.21 6.52 31.10
N MET A 194 15.18 7.16 30.45
CA MET A 194 15.63 6.77 29.12
C MET A 194 16.27 5.37 29.08
N LEU A 195 17.07 5.04 30.10
CA LEU A 195 17.72 3.75 30.20
C LEU A 195 16.70 2.63 30.38
N ALA A 196 15.76 2.80 31.32
CA ALA A 196 14.67 1.86 31.53
C ALA A 196 13.80 1.71 30.28
N ARG A 197 13.43 2.81 29.63
CA ARG A 197 12.69 2.81 28.36
C ARG A 197 13.42 1.99 27.28
N ASN A 198 14.75 2.05 27.23
CA ASN A 198 15.55 1.29 26.27
C ASN A 198 15.46 -0.22 26.53
N PHE A 199 15.51 -0.66 27.80
CA PHE A 199 15.35 -2.07 28.17
C PHE A 199 13.98 -2.64 27.81
N GLY A 200 12.94 -1.81 27.77
CA GLY A 200 11.60 -2.22 27.31
C GLY A 200 11.51 -2.47 25.79
N MET A 201 12.54 -2.13 25.01
CA MET A 201 12.57 -2.26 23.54
C MET A 201 11.31 -1.69 22.87
N LYS A 202 10.91 -2.17 21.68
CA LYS A 202 9.77 -1.61 20.94
C LYS A 202 8.43 -1.80 21.66
N VAL A 203 8.22 -2.95 22.28
CA VAL A 203 6.90 -3.37 22.81
C VAL A 203 6.64 -2.83 24.21
N ASN A 204 7.64 -2.87 25.09
CA ASN A 204 7.48 -2.59 26.52
C ASN A 204 8.15 -1.28 26.97
N SER A 205 8.66 -0.46 26.03
CA SER A 205 9.37 0.79 26.35
C SER A 205 8.59 1.69 27.31
N GLU A 206 7.30 1.92 27.03
CA GLU A 206 6.45 2.78 27.85
C GLU A 206 6.17 2.19 29.23
N ALA A 207 5.98 0.87 29.34
CA ALA A 207 5.77 0.21 30.62
C ALA A 207 7.02 0.29 31.52
N PHE A 208 8.21 0.07 30.95
CA PHE A 208 9.47 0.17 31.69
C PHE A 208 9.76 1.61 32.13
N GLU A 209 9.49 2.59 31.27
CA GLU A 209 9.57 4.00 31.63
C GLU A 209 8.60 4.35 32.77
N ALA A 210 7.35 3.91 32.69
CA ALA A 210 6.35 4.17 33.72
C ALA A 210 6.77 3.60 35.08
N MET A 211 7.37 2.41 35.12
CA MET A 211 7.95 1.86 36.35
C MET A 211 9.15 2.67 36.83
N ALA A 212 10.04 3.10 35.94
CA ALA A 212 11.21 3.89 36.32
C ALA A 212 10.82 5.22 36.97
N ARG A 213 9.76 5.88 36.46
CA ARG A 213 9.23 7.14 37.00
C ARG A 213 8.69 7.02 38.43
N THR A 214 8.36 5.82 38.92
CA THR A 214 7.90 5.63 40.31
C THR A 214 9.05 5.43 41.31
N ILE A 215 10.28 5.25 40.81
CA ILE A 215 11.48 5.00 41.62
C ILE A 215 12.41 6.20 41.45
N SER A 216 12.45 7.06 42.45
CA SER A 216 13.34 8.22 42.43
C SER A 216 14.81 7.82 42.57
N VAL A 217 15.65 8.35 41.70
CA VAL A 217 17.10 8.32 41.79
C VAL A 217 17.50 9.26 42.93
N THR A 218 17.57 8.71 44.15
CA THR A 218 18.06 9.46 45.31
C THR A 218 19.56 9.63 45.12
N THR A 219 20.02 10.88 45.02
CA THR A 219 21.45 11.22 45.13
C THR A 219 21.81 11.51 46.58
#